data_AF-A0A7I7QDS1-F1
#
_entry.id   AF-A0A7I7QDS1-F1
#
_cell.length_a   1.000
_cell.length_b   1.000
_cell.length_c   1.000
_cell.angle_alpha   90.00
_cell.angle_beta   90.00
_cell.angle_gamma   90.00
#
_symmetry.space_group_name_H-M   'P 1'
#
loop_
_entity.id
_entity.type
_entity.pdbx_description
1 polymer ?
#
loop_
_entity_poly.entity_id
_entity_poly.type
_entity_poly.pdbx_seq_one_letter_code
_entity_poly.pdbx_strand_id
1 'polypeptide(L)'
;MDLPAQDGSADFNTYSDLVCDAIDGRDDDVIVVGHSMNGSAASLVAARRPVRHVVYLCALIPALGRSLQDQFATETGMSDFGWMAGMGEFDAQGAQAWVHRGLAKEILFADCDDIAAEGAIDRLRPASPPSRQGCIPSRRIPLGEVHFRDLLR
;
A
#
# COMPACT_ATOMS: atom_id res chain seq x y z
N MET A 1 -6.35 -5.09 13.64
CA MET A 1 -5.60 -6.22 13.07
C MET A 1 -4.24 -5.71 12.64
N ASP A 2 -3.21 -6.55 12.65
CA ASP A 2 -1.88 -6.20 12.12
C ASP A 2 -1.66 -6.90 10.79
N LEU A 3 -1.18 -6.16 9.79
CA LEU A 3 -0.75 -6.72 8.52
C LEU A 3 0.67 -7.31 8.66
N PRO A 4 1.03 -8.33 7.87
CA PRO A 4 2.33 -8.99 7.96
C PRO A 4 3.41 -8.16 7.25
N ALA A 5 3.56 -6.90 7.69
CA ALA A 5 4.47 -5.91 7.11
C ALA A 5 5.94 -6.31 7.21
N GLN A 6 6.30 -7.16 8.18
CA GLN A 6 7.68 -7.63 8.39
C GLN A 6 7.92 -9.03 7.81
N ASP A 7 6.93 -9.64 7.16
CA ASP A 7 7.07 -10.95 6.52
C ASP A 7 7.29 -10.78 5.03
N GLY A 8 8.54 -10.95 4.58
CA GLY A 8 8.90 -10.83 3.16
C GLY A 8 8.40 -11.99 2.29
N SER A 9 7.79 -13.03 2.87
CA SER A 9 7.08 -14.06 2.12
C SER A 9 5.62 -13.69 1.82
N ALA A 10 5.07 -12.71 2.53
CA ALA A 10 3.68 -12.32 2.38
C ALA A 10 3.43 -11.56 1.06
N ASP A 11 2.32 -11.91 0.40
CA ASP A 11 1.86 -11.28 -0.83
C ASP A 11 0.55 -10.50 -0.61
N PHE A 12 0.08 -9.81 -1.65
CA PHE A 12 -1.18 -9.09 -1.56
C PHE A 12 -2.39 -9.99 -1.30
N ASN A 13 -2.35 -11.29 -1.64
CA ASN A 13 -3.41 -12.22 -1.29
C ASN A 13 -3.46 -12.44 0.23
N THR A 14 -2.31 -12.72 0.84
CA THR A 14 -2.16 -12.91 2.29
C THR A 14 -2.69 -11.68 3.05
N TYR A 15 -2.32 -10.48 2.59
CA TYR A 15 -2.83 -9.23 3.18
C TYR A 15 -4.34 -9.13 3.07
N SER A 16 -4.88 -9.47 1.90
CA SER A 16 -6.31 -9.39 1.63
C SER A 16 -7.11 -10.44 2.39
N ASP A 17 -6.55 -11.63 2.61
CA ASP A 17 -7.19 -12.71 3.39
C ASP A 17 -7.36 -12.26 4.83
N LEU A 18 -6.28 -11.73 5.43
CA LEU A 18 -6.33 -11.19 6.80
C LEU A 18 -7.34 -10.06 6.95
N VAL A 19 -7.45 -9.17 5.95
CA VAL A 19 -8.46 -8.11 5.97
C VAL A 19 -9.86 -8.71 5.86
N CYS A 20 -10.10 -9.64 4.93
CA CYS A 20 -11.38 -10.32 4.76
C CYS A 20 -11.83 -11.03 6.04
N ASP A 21 -10.92 -11.76 6.67
CA ASP A 21 -11.17 -12.45 7.95
C ASP A 21 -11.51 -11.45 9.06
N ALA A 22 -10.79 -10.32 9.13
CA ALA A 22 -11.03 -9.29 10.14
C ALA A 22 -12.40 -8.59 9.99
N ILE A 23 -12.98 -8.59 8.79
CA ILE A 23 -14.30 -8.01 8.51
C ILE A 23 -15.38 -9.07 8.28
N ASP A 24 -15.09 -10.34 8.56
CA ASP A 24 -16.05 -11.42 8.43
C ASP A 24 -17.28 -11.18 9.32
N GLY A 25 -18.46 -11.59 8.85
CA GLY A 25 -19.74 -11.31 9.50
C GLY A 25 -20.22 -9.86 9.48
N ARG A 26 -19.46 -8.91 8.89
CA ARG A 26 -19.97 -7.56 8.57
C ARG A 26 -20.75 -7.57 7.27
N ASP A 27 -21.73 -6.68 7.16
CA ASP A 27 -22.47 -6.44 5.92
C ASP A 27 -21.58 -5.71 4.89
N ASP A 28 -22.19 -5.20 3.81
CA ASP A 28 -21.49 -4.46 2.78
C ASP A 28 -21.20 -3.00 3.16
N ASP A 29 -21.61 -2.52 4.36
CA ASP A 29 -21.27 -1.19 4.89
C ASP A 29 -19.83 -1.15 5.44
N VAL A 30 -18.88 -1.47 4.58
CA VAL A 30 -17.44 -1.44 4.87
C VAL A 30 -16.75 -0.55 3.86
N ILE A 31 -15.91 0.37 4.34
CA ILE A 31 -15.00 1.17 3.52
C ILE A 31 -13.60 0.61 3.68
N VAL A 32 -13.00 0.18 2.58
CA VAL A 32 -11.63 -0.33 2.56
C VAL A 32 -10.70 0.77 2.05
N VAL A 33 -9.71 1.15 2.86
CA VAL A 33 -8.75 2.19 2.50
C VAL A 33 -7.39 1.53 2.22
N GLY A 34 -6.95 1.56 0.97
CA GLY A 34 -5.61 1.13 0.57
C GLY A 34 -4.67 2.33 0.53
N HIS A 35 -3.57 2.27 1.30
CA HIS A 35 -2.53 3.31 1.32
C HIS A 35 -1.27 2.87 0.59
N SER A 36 -0.68 3.74 -0.24
CA SER A 36 0.55 3.44 -0.99
C SER A 36 0.42 2.13 -1.79
N MET A 37 1.34 1.19 -1.62
CA MET A 37 1.29 -0.12 -2.29
C MET A 37 0.08 -0.98 -1.88
N ASN A 38 -0.59 -0.69 -0.76
CA ASN A 38 -1.77 -1.44 -0.31
C ASN A 38 -3.04 -1.14 -1.12
N GLY A 39 -2.98 -0.26 -2.13
CA GLY A 39 -4.03 -0.16 -3.14
C GLY A 39 -4.37 -1.53 -3.75
N SER A 40 -3.35 -2.34 -4.06
CA SER A 40 -3.52 -3.71 -4.57
C SER A 40 -4.29 -4.63 -3.62
N ALA A 41 -3.97 -4.62 -2.31
CA ALA A 41 -4.69 -5.42 -1.33
C ALA A 41 -6.14 -4.95 -1.18
N ALA A 42 -6.37 -3.63 -1.14
CA ALA A 42 -7.73 -3.07 -1.06
C ALA A 42 -8.60 -3.49 -2.26
N SER A 43 -8.02 -3.49 -3.47
CA SER A 43 -8.69 -3.98 -4.68
C SER A 43 -9.03 -5.46 -4.62
N LEU A 44 -8.14 -6.29 -4.07
CA LEU A 44 -8.38 -7.73 -3.90
C LEU A 44 -9.48 -8.01 -2.87
N VAL A 45 -9.54 -7.27 -1.77
CA VAL A 45 -10.63 -7.38 -0.78
C VAL A 45 -11.98 -7.12 -1.46
N ALA A 46 -12.10 -6.06 -2.26
CA ALA A 46 -13.32 -5.73 -3.00
C ALA A 46 -13.66 -6.76 -4.09
N ALA A 47 -12.66 -7.45 -4.65
CA ALA A 47 -12.89 -8.54 -5.61
C ALA A 47 -13.39 -9.83 -4.92
N ARG A 48 -13.10 -10.01 -3.63
CA ARG A 48 -13.46 -11.21 -2.86
C ARG A 48 -14.81 -11.10 -2.16
N ARG A 49 -15.22 -9.88 -1.77
CA ARG A 49 -16.53 -9.63 -1.16
C ARG A 49 -17.05 -8.22 -1.43
N PRO A 50 -18.38 -8.00 -1.36
CA PRO A 50 -18.95 -6.67 -1.42
C PRO A 50 -18.42 -5.76 -0.30
N VAL A 51 -18.14 -4.52 -0.67
CA VAL A 51 -17.77 -3.40 0.20
C VAL A 51 -18.44 -2.14 -0.34
N ARG A 52 -18.75 -1.17 0.53
CA ARG A 52 -19.42 0.08 0.14
C ARG A 52 -18.51 0.93 -0.75
N HIS A 53 -17.25 1.10 -0.35
CA HIS A 53 -16.26 1.87 -1.10
C HIS A 53 -14.85 1.29 -0.94
N VAL A 54 -14.04 1.50 -1.99
CA VAL A 54 -12.58 1.37 -1.94
C VAL A 54 -12.00 2.77 -2.08
N VAL A 55 -11.15 3.17 -1.14
CA VAL A 55 -10.47 4.47 -1.14
C VAL A 55 -8.97 4.24 -1.35
N TYR A 56 -8.42 4.84 -2.39
CA TYR A 56 -6.99 4.82 -2.70
C TYR A 56 -6.34 6.09 -2.13
N LEU A 57 -5.69 5.96 -0.97
CA LEU A 57 -5.04 7.08 -0.28
C LEU A 57 -3.54 7.09 -0.60
N CYS A 58 -3.08 8.08 -1.37
CA CYS A 58 -1.67 8.14 -1.82
C CYS A 58 -1.20 6.79 -2.40
N ALA A 59 -2.10 6.06 -3.05
CA ALA A 59 -1.91 4.66 -3.38
C ALA A 59 -1.59 4.44 -4.85
N LEU A 60 -0.85 3.36 -5.10
CA LEU A 60 -0.72 2.82 -6.45
C LEU A 60 -2.08 2.24 -6.84
N ILE A 61 -2.68 2.79 -7.89
CA ILE A 61 -3.92 2.26 -8.45
C ILE A 61 -3.54 1.07 -9.33
N PRO A 62 -3.95 -0.16 -8.98
CA PRO A 62 -3.54 -1.34 -9.73
C PRO A 62 -4.18 -1.39 -11.12
N ALA A 63 -3.36 -1.71 -12.13
CA ALA A 63 -3.84 -2.02 -13.45
C ALA A 63 -4.56 -3.39 -13.46
N LEU A 64 -5.84 -3.39 -13.81
CA LEU A 64 -6.65 -4.61 -13.86
C LEU A 64 -6.07 -5.64 -14.84
N GLY A 65 -6.07 -6.91 -14.42
CA GLY A 65 -5.54 -8.03 -15.20
C GLY A 65 -4.02 -8.13 -15.25
N ARG A 66 -3.29 -7.23 -14.58
CA ARG A 66 -1.82 -7.20 -14.53
C ARG A 66 -1.33 -7.39 -13.10
N SER A 67 -0.10 -7.87 -12.97
CA SER A 67 0.60 -7.83 -11.69
C SER A 67 1.16 -6.43 -11.44
N LEU A 68 1.38 -6.08 -10.17
CA LEU A 68 2.00 -4.79 -9.84
C LEU A 68 3.43 -4.73 -10.42
N GLN A 69 4.14 -5.86 -10.45
CA GLN A 69 5.46 -5.94 -11.08
C GLN A 69 5.42 -5.60 -12.58
N ASP A 70 4.44 -6.13 -13.31
CA ASP A 70 4.27 -5.79 -14.73
C ASP A 70 4.02 -4.29 -14.90
N GLN A 71 3.23 -3.70 -14.00
CA GLN A 71 2.91 -2.28 -14.03
C GLN A 71 4.16 -1.42 -13.83
N PHE A 72 4.97 -1.71 -12.80
CA PHE A 72 6.26 -1.05 -12.55
C PHE A 72 7.23 -1.19 -13.73
N ALA A 73 7.24 -2.33 -14.42
CA ALA A 73 8.12 -2.55 -15.57
C ALA A 73 7.76 -1.67 -16.77
N THR A 74 6.50 -1.23 -16.89
CA THR A 74 6.02 -0.42 -18.02
C THR A 74 5.83 1.05 -17.70
N GLU A 75 5.59 1.39 -16.42
CA GLU A 75 5.28 2.75 -15.98
C GLU A 75 6.53 3.36 -15.32
N THR A 76 7.35 4.03 -16.14
CA THR A 76 8.67 4.54 -15.75
C THR A 76 8.66 5.55 -14.60
N GLY A 77 7.51 6.16 -14.31
CA GLY A 77 7.33 7.10 -13.18
C GLY A 77 7.10 6.43 -11.82
N MET A 78 6.99 5.10 -11.75
CA MET A 78 6.73 4.39 -10.49
C MET A 78 7.99 4.07 -9.68
N SER A 79 9.19 4.21 -10.27
CA SER A 79 10.47 3.89 -9.62
C SER A 79 11.07 5.14 -8.96
N ASP A 80 11.21 5.13 -7.63
CA ASP A 80 11.83 6.22 -6.87
C ASP A 80 13.22 5.79 -6.34
N PHE A 81 14.28 6.29 -6.98
CA PHE A 81 15.66 6.05 -6.55
C PHE A 81 15.97 6.67 -5.18
N GLY A 82 15.28 7.76 -4.80
CA GLY A 82 15.43 8.40 -3.49
C GLY A 82 14.93 7.50 -2.37
N TRP A 83 13.82 6.79 -2.61
CA TRP A 83 13.34 5.76 -1.68
C TRP A 83 14.39 4.69 -1.44
N MET A 84 14.94 4.11 -2.50
CA MET A 84 15.95 3.04 -2.39
C MET A 84 17.20 3.50 -1.64
N ALA A 85 17.65 4.74 -1.84
CA ALA A 85 18.81 5.30 -1.16
C ALA A 85 18.59 5.49 0.36
N GLY A 86 17.34 5.59 0.82
CA GLY A 86 17.02 5.76 2.25
C GLY A 86 16.93 4.47 3.06
N MET A 87 16.85 3.32 2.39
CA MET A 87 16.61 2.01 3.00
C MET A 87 17.91 1.29 3.37
N GLY A 88 17.89 0.55 4.47
CA GLY A 88 18.97 -0.36 4.88
C GLY A 88 18.93 -1.69 4.13
N GLU A 89 19.79 -2.63 4.54
CA GLU A 89 19.77 -3.99 4.01
C GLU A 89 18.50 -4.75 4.41
N PHE A 90 18.16 -5.78 3.62
CA PHE A 90 17.10 -6.72 3.98
C PHE A 90 17.55 -7.57 5.18
N ASP A 91 16.68 -7.71 6.18
CA ASP A 91 16.87 -8.65 7.27
C ASP A 91 16.56 -10.09 6.85
N ALA A 92 16.73 -11.04 7.78
CA ALA A 92 16.49 -12.46 7.53
C ALA A 92 15.03 -12.80 7.19
N GLN A 93 14.09 -11.89 7.47
CA GLN A 93 12.67 -12.02 7.15
C GLN A 93 12.32 -11.28 5.85
N GLY A 94 13.29 -10.63 5.20
CA GLY A 94 13.08 -9.88 3.97
C GLY A 94 12.44 -8.50 4.19
N ALA A 95 12.50 -7.94 5.39
CA ALA A 95 12.09 -6.57 5.68
C ALA A 95 13.29 -5.61 5.68
N GLN A 96 13.04 -4.32 5.41
CA GLN A 96 14.07 -3.27 5.46
C GLN A 96 13.62 -2.14 6.39
N ALA A 97 14.57 -1.57 7.12
CA ALA A 97 14.36 -0.35 7.91
C ALA A 97 14.81 0.89 7.13
N TRP A 98 14.21 2.03 7.44
CA TRP A 98 14.78 3.33 7.07
C TRP A 98 16.05 3.59 7.88
N VAL A 99 17.18 3.73 7.21
CA VAL A 99 18.48 4.01 7.86
C VAL A 99 18.90 5.46 7.69
N HIS A 100 18.41 6.13 6.64
CA HIS A 100 18.71 7.53 6.38
C HIS A 100 17.56 8.44 6.81
N ARG A 101 17.63 8.99 8.04
CA ARG A 101 16.57 9.83 8.62
C ARG A 101 16.24 11.08 7.78
N GLY A 102 17.25 11.74 7.19
CA GLY A 102 17.03 12.91 6.33
C GLY A 102 16.14 12.61 5.13
N LEU A 103 16.49 11.59 4.34
CA LEU A 103 15.65 11.07 3.26
C LEU A 103 14.28 10.57 3.76
N ALA A 104 14.19 9.93 4.92
CA ALA A 104 12.89 9.54 5.50
C ALA A 104 11.99 10.76 5.73
N LYS A 105 12.55 11.86 6.27
CA LYS A 105 11.84 13.12 6.42
C LYS A 105 11.44 13.72 5.08
N GLU A 106 12.38 13.86 4.14
CA GLU A 106 12.13 14.47 2.83
C GLU A 106 11.11 13.69 2.00
N ILE A 107 11.03 12.37 2.14
CA ILE A 107 10.16 11.52 1.32
C ILE A 107 8.81 11.26 1.99
N LEU A 108 8.77 10.97 3.29
CA LEU A 108 7.54 10.58 3.99
C LEU A 108 6.86 11.73 4.74
N PHE A 109 7.63 12.71 5.19
CA PHE A 109 7.19 13.74 6.12
C PHE A 109 7.59 15.15 5.65
N ALA A 110 7.64 15.36 4.33
CA ALA A 110 8.13 16.59 3.70
C ALA A 110 7.37 17.85 4.16
N ASP A 111 6.07 17.69 4.41
CA ASP A 111 5.17 18.76 4.83
C ASP A 111 5.02 18.87 6.36
N CYS A 112 5.71 18.02 7.13
CA CYS A 112 5.67 18.04 8.59
C CYS A 112 6.73 19.00 9.16
N ASP A 113 6.41 19.63 10.28
CA ASP A 113 7.43 20.31 11.09
C ASP A 113 8.43 19.30 11.69
N ASP A 114 9.58 19.80 12.14
CA ASP A 114 10.68 18.97 12.66
C ASP A 114 10.25 18.09 13.83
N ILE A 115 9.39 18.60 14.72
CA ILE A 115 8.97 17.86 15.91
C ILE A 115 8.08 16.68 15.51
N ALA A 116 7.11 16.93 14.63
CA ALA A 116 6.22 15.90 14.10
C ALA A 116 6.98 14.87 13.27
N ALA A 117 7.88 15.32 12.39
CA ALA A 117 8.66 14.46 11.51
C ALA A 117 9.59 13.53 12.31
N GLU A 118 10.40 14.06 13.23
CA GLU A 118 11.31 13.24 14.03
C GLU A 118 10.54 12.26 14.92
N GLY A 119 9.44 12.71 15.51
CA GLY A 119 8.54 11.83 16.27
C GLY A 119 7.97 10.69 15.41
N ALA A 120 7.59 10.96 14.17
CA ALA A 120 7.08 9.93 13.26
C ALA A 120 8.20 8.97 12.80
N ILE A 121 9.39 9.49 12.51
CA ILE A 121 10.57 8.72 12.11
C ILE A 121 10.98 7.74 13.21
N ASP A 122 10.92 8.14 14.49
CA ASP A 122 11.22 7.25 15.62
C ASP A 122 10.24 6.08 15.76
N ARG A 123 9.08 6.15 15.10
CA ARG A 123 8.05 5.09 15.09
C ARG A 123 8.07 4.26 13.82
N LEU A 124 8.94 4.57 12.85
CA LEU A 124 9.10 3.75 11.66
C LEU A 124 9.60 2.37 12.07
N ARG A 125 9.00 1.35 11.47
CA ARG A 125 9.34 -0.05 11.69
C ARG A 125 9.89 -0.63 10.39
N PRO A 126 10.73 -1.67 10.46
CA PRO A 126 11.09 -2.43 9.27
C PRO A 126 9.84 -2.89 8.53
N ALA A 127 9.87 -2.86 7.20
CA ALA A 127 8.79 -3.36 6.38
C ALA A 127 9.34 -4.03 5.11
N SER A 128 8.63 -5.05 4.65
CA SER A 128 8.85 -5.70 3.37
C SER A 128 7.77 -5.27 2.38
N PRO A 129 8.12 -4.83 1.15
CA PRO A 129 7.12 -4.65 0.13
C PRO A 129 6.49 -6.02 -0.21
N PRO A 130 5.14 -6.16 -0.19
CA PRO A 130 4.51 -7.43 -0.53
C PRO A 130 4.94 -7.91 -1.91
N SER A 131 5.00 -9.23 -2.10
CA SER A 131 5.29 -9.81 -3.41
C SER A 131 4.36 -9.23 -4.48
N ARG A 132 4.95 -8.77 -5.58
CA ARG A 132 4.29 -7.98 -6.63
C ARG A 132 3.82 -8.82 -7.82
N GLN A 133 3.99 -10.14 -7.75
CA GLN A 133 3.80 -11.07 -8.88
C GLN A 133 2.32 -11.46 -9.10
N GLY A 134 1.46 -11.29 -8.10
CA GLY A 134 0.03 -11.62 -8.20
C GLY A 134 -0.77 -10.63 -9.05
N CYS A 135 -1.58 -11.13 -9.98
CA CYS A 135 -2.45 -10.30 -10.81
C CYS A 135 -3.68 -9.81 -10.06
N ILE A 136 -4.09 -8.57 -10.32
CA ILE A 136 -5.35 -8.04 -9.82
C ILE A 136 -6.49 -8.46 -10.76
N PRO A 137 -7.56 -9.12 -10.25
CA PRO A 137 -8.65 -9.61 -11.08
C PRO A 137 -9.30 -8.53 -11.94
N SER A 138 -9.69 -8.87 -13.17
CA SER A 138 -10.32 -7.93 -14.11
C SER A 138 -11.82 -7.69 -13.88
N ARG A 139 -12.45 -8.38 -12.91
CA ARG A 139 -13.90 -8.24 -12.64
C ARG A 139 -14.20 -7.14 -11.63
N ARG A 140 -15.17 -6.27 -12.02
CA ARG A 140 -15.91 -5.25 -11.26
C ARG A 140 -15.38 -4.94 -9.85
N ILE A 141 -14.33 -4.13 -9.79
CA ILE A 141 -14.23 -3.12 -8.75
C ILE A 141 -15.23 -2.02 -9.18
N PRO A 142 -16.22 -1.62 -8.37
CA PRO A 142 -17.12 -0.53 -8.73
C PRO A 142 -16.30 0.76 -8.83
N LEU A 143 -15.89 1.13 -10.05
CA LEU A 143 -15.20 2.38 -10.32
C LEU A 143 -16.24 3.50 -10.42
N GLY A 144 -16.75 3.93 -9.28
CA GLY A 144 -17.17 5.32 -9.10
C GLY A 144 -15.92 6.09 -8.67
N GLU A 145 -15.10 6.51 -9.63
CA GLU A 145 -13.90 7.29 -9.32
C GLU A 145 -14.32 8.72 -8.98
N VAL A 146 -14.12 9.10 -7.74
CA VAL A 146 -14.19 10.49 -7.30
C VAL A 146 -12.79 10.86 -6.88
N HIS A 147 -12.10 11.65 -7.71
CA HIS A 147 -10.81 12.17 -7.30
C HIS A 147 -11.02 13.27 -6.25
N PHE A 148 -10.18 13.30 -5.23
CA PHE A 148 -10.23 14.36 -4.22
C PHE A 148 -10.13 15.77 -4.84
N ARG A 149 -9.45 15.90 -5.98
CA ARG A 149 -9.36 17.13 -6.78
C ARG A 149 -10.72 17.61 -7.33
N ASP A 150 -11.66 16.69 -7.54
CA ASP A 150 -12.99 17.00 -8.09
C ASP A 150 -13.98 17.40 -6.99
N LEU A 151 -13.65 17.14 -5.72
CA LEU A 151 -14.46 17.51 -4.53
C LEU A 151 -14.10 18.88 -3.94
N LEU A 152 -13.00 19.50 -4.40
CA LEU A 152 -12.54 20.81 -3.94
C LEU A 152 -12.98 21.97 -4.86
N ARG A 153 -13.96 21.73 -5.75
CA ARG A 153 -14.59 22.75 -6.60
C ARG A 153 -15.96 23.13 -6.06
#